data_AF-A0A1C3RM07-F1
#
_entry.id   AF-A0A1C3RM07-F1
#
_cell.length_a   1.000
_cell.length_b   1.000
_cell.length_c   1.000
_cell.angle_alpha   90.00
_cell.angle_beta   90.00
_cell.angle_gamma   90.00
#
_symmetry.space_group_name_H-M   'P 1'
#
loop_
_entity.id
_entity.type
_entity.pdbx_description
1 polymer ?
#
loop_
_entity_poly.entity_id
_entity_poly.type
_entity_poly.pdbx_seq_one_letter_code
_entity_poly.pdbx_strand_id
1 'polypeptide(L)'
;MKPLFIILALLLFSPSAQADESLRNCVSNHNQCVQNCFEQKEDNSPAACVAQCAGVEAQCAGKVGISNSEPFIRKKAEQLEKLLDDFFGDILPLPKKEAPAEKPTDT
;
A
#
# COMPACT_ATOMS: atom_id res chain seq x y z
N MET A 1 -0.19 -21.02 -34.32
CA MET A 1 0.65 -19.79 -34.17
C MET A 1 -0.05 -18.65 -33.40
N LYS A 2 -0.91 -18.95 -32.41
CA LYS A 2 -1.68 -17.95 -31.64
C LYS A 2 -1.34 -17.80 -30.14
N PRO A 3 -0.52 -18.64 -29.46
CA PRO A 3 -0.27 -18.46 -28.03
C PRO A 3 0.84 -17.44 -27.72
N LEU A 4 1.69 -17.09 -28.70
CA LEU A 4 2.88 -16.27 -28.48
C LEU A 4 2.57 -14.78 -28.20
N PHE A 5 1.45 -14.28 -28.72
CA PHE A 5 0.98 -12.91 -28.46
C PHE A 5 0.37 -12.74 -27.05
N ILE A 6 -0.18 -13.81 -26.45
CA ILE A 6 -0.82 -13.75 -25.12
C ILE A 6 0.25 -13.68 -24.01
N ILE A 7 1.37 -14.38 -24.19
CA ILE A 7 2.49 -14.38 -23.24
C ILE A 7 3.19 -13.01 -23.21
N LEU A 8 3.27 -12.32 -24.35
CA LEU A 8 3.88 -10.99 -24.45
C LEU A 8 3.04 -9.90 -23.76
N ALA A 9 1.71 -10.03 -23.77
CA ALA A 9 0.80 -9.08 -23.10
C ALA A 9 0.83 -9.20 -21.57
N LEU A 10 1.09 -10.39 -21.03
CA LEU A 10 1.14 -10.65 -19.58
C LEU A 10 2.40 -10.08 -18.89
N LEU A 11 3.48 -9.83 -19.63
CA LEU A 11 4.70 -9.24 -19.06
C LEU A 11 4.63 -7.72 -18.86
N LEU A 12 3.68 -7.04 -19.50
CA LEU A 12 3.54 -5.58 -19.39
C LEU A 12 2.74 -5.13 -18.16
N PHE A 13 2.00 -6.03 -17.50
CA PHE A 13 1.26 -5.75 -16.28
C PHE A 13 2.04 -6.23 -15.04
N SER A 14 3.24 -5.69 -14.87
CA SER A 14 4.04 -5.94 -13.66
C SER A 14 3.61 -4.97 -12.56
N PRO A 15 2.99 -5.43 -11.45
CA PRO A 15 2.53 -4.54 -10.37
C PRO A 15 3.67 -3.76 -9.69
N SER A 16 4.90 -4.24 -9.82
CA SER A 16 6.12 -3.54 -9.38
C SER A 16 6.34 -2.20 -10.08
N ALA A 17 6.01 -2.08 -11.37
CA ALA A 17 6.21 -0.83 -12.09
C ALA A 17 5.26 0.30 -11.61
N GLN A 18 4.02 -0.04 -11.27
CA GLN A 18 3.03 0.92 -10.74
C GLN A 18 3.37 1.38 -9.32
N ALA A 19 3.94 0.49 -8.51
CA ALA A 19 4.44 0.80 -7.17
C ALA A 19 5.57 1.84 -7.22
N ASP A 20 6.56 1.63 -8.09
CA ASP A 20 7.71 2.53 -8.25
C ASP A 20 7.27 3.93 -8.73
N GLU A 21 6.32 3.99 -9.65
CA GLU A 21 5.75 5.26 -10.12
C GLU A 21 5.00 6.00 -9.01
N SER A 22 4.18 5.28 -8.24
CA SER A 22 3.44 5.86 -7.11
C SER A 22 4.39 6.39 -6.03
N LEU A 23 5.48 5.67 -5.73
CA LEU A 23 6.49 6.10 -4.77
C LEU A 23 7.24 7.36 -5.27
N ARG A 24 7.58 7.39 -6.56
CA ARG A 24 8.18 8.58 -7.20
C ARG A 24 7.27 9.79 -7.11
N ASN A 25 5.96 9.61 -7.25
CA ASN A 25 5.00 10.70 -7.10
C ASN A 25 4.96 11.23 -5.65
N CYS A 26 5.07 10.35 -4.64
CA CYS A 26 5.19 10.78 -3.23
C CYS A 26 6.42 11.70 -3.02
N VAL A 27 7.59 11.30 -3.53
CA VAL A 27 8.84 12.07 -3.43
C VAL A 27 8.77 13.37 -4.22
N SER A 28 8.18 13.35 -5.42
CA SER A 28 8.00 14.55 -6.24
C SER A 28 7.14 15.61 -5.51
N ASN A 29 6.04 15.17 -4.91
CA ASN A 29 5.15 16.05 -4.14
C ASN A 29 5.84 16.60 -2.88
N HIS A 30 6.66 15.77 -2.20
CA HIS A 30 7.49 16.23 -1.08
C HIS A 30 8.43 17.36 -1.51
N ASN A 31 9.18 17.15 -2.59
CA ASN A 31 10.13 18.15 -3.09
C ASN A 31 9.42 19.46 -3.44
N GLN A 32 8.25 19.39 -4.09
CA GLN A 32 7.47 20.59 -4.40
C GLN A 32 6.97 21.30 -3.13
N CYS A 33 6.49 20.54 -2.13
CA CYS A 33 6.10 21.07 -0.83
C CYS A 33 7.26 21.81 -0.14
N VAL A 34 8.44 21.20 -0.11
CA VAL A 34 9.65 21.81 0.47
C VAL A 34 10.06 23.09 -0.26
N GLN A 35 10.00 23.12 -1.59
CA GLN A 35 10.28 24.35 -2.34
C GLN A 35 9.29 25.46 -1.96
N ASN A 36 8.00 25.13 -1.88
CA ASN A 36 6.97 26.09 -1.46
C ASN A 36 7.22 26.63 -0.04
N CYS A 37 7.73 25.80 0.88
CA CYS A 37 8.10 26.25 2.24
C CYS A 37 9.22 27.31 2.25
N PHE A 38 10.10 27.31 1.25
CA PHE A 38 11.19 28.28 1.14
C PHE A 38 10.79 29.51 0.31
N GLU A 39 9.93 29.34 -0.69
CA GLU A 39 9.45 30.41 -1.56
C GLU A 39 8.36 31.26 -0.89
N GLN A 40 7.41 30.61 -0.24
CA GLN A 40 6.41 31.30 0.57
C GLN A 40 6.98 31.42 1.97
N LYS A 41 7.36 32.64 2.36
CA LYS A 41 7.64 33.00 3.76
C LYS A 41 6.35 32.88 4.58
N GLU A 42 5.78 31.70 4.69
CA GLU A 42 4.68 31.45 5.62
C GLU A 42 5.15 31.71 7.05
N ASP A 43 4.22 32.13 7.91
CA ASP A 43 4.46 32.57 9.29
C ASP A 43 5.04 31.47 10.21
N ASN A 44 5.17 30.24 9.71
CA ASN A 44 5.78 29.12 10.41
C ASN A 44 7.28 29.02 10.11
N SER A 45 8.07 28.63 11.12
CA SER A 45 9.49 28.29 10.91
C SER A 45 9.64 27.34 9.71
N PRO A 46 10.54 27.60 8.75
CA PRO A 46 10.77 26.73 7.59
C PRO A 46 10.97 25.26 7.98
N ALA A 47 11.57 25.01 9.14
CA ALA A 47 11.75 23.68 9.69
C ALA A 47 10.41 22.97 9.99
N ALA A 48 9.41 23.69 10.52
CA ALA A 48 8.08 23.13 10.79
C ALA A 48 7.34 22.81 9.49
N CYS A 49 7.45 23.67 8.47
CA CYS A 49 6.86 23.42 7.15
C CYS A 49 7.49 22.18 6.49
N VAL A 50 8.82 22.08 6.48
CA VAL A 50 9.54 20.90 5.95
C VAL A 50 9.18 19.63 6.71
N ALA A 51 9.01 19.70 8.04
CA ALA A 51 8.59 18.56 8.84
C ALA A 51 7.17 18.08 8.45
N GLN A 52 6.25 18.99 8.15
CA GLN A 52 4.92 18.64 7.64
C GLN A 52 5.01 17.97 6.27
N CYS A 53 5.82 18.49 5.35
CA CYS A 53 6.06 17.86 4.04
C CYS A 53 6.61 16.43 4.18
N ALA A 54 7.54 16.19 5.11
CA ALA A 54 8.07 14.86 5.39
C ALA A 54 6.98 13.91 5.96
N GLY A 55 6.11 14.41 6.83
CA GLY A 55 4.98 13.64 7.35
C GLY A 55 4.01 13.19 6.24
N VAL A 56 3.71 14.09 5.30
CA VAL A 56 2.84 13.78 4.14
C VAL A 56 3.49 12.74 3.23
N GLU A 57 4.80 12.88 2.94
CA GLU A 57 5.55 11.90 2.16
C GLU A 57 5.51 10.51 2.80
N ALA A 58 5.80 10.43 4.11
CA ALA A 58 5.81 9.17 4.84
C ALA A 58 4.43 8.48 4.81
N GLN A 59 3.34 9.24 4.92
CA GLN A 59 1.98 8.70 4.78
C GLN A 59 1.72 8.16 3.37
N CYS A 60 2.15 8.89 2.33
CA CYS A 60 2.01 8.48 0.94
C CYS A 60 2.78 7.18 0.67
N ALA A 61 4.07 7.14 1.01
CA ALA A 61 4.91 5.96 0.85
C ALA A 61 4.39 4.77 1.66
N GLY A 62 3.90 5.01 2.89
CA GLY A 62 3.28 3.99 3.73
C GLY A 62 2.05 3.35 3.09
N LYS A 63 1.16 4.16 2.48
CA LYS A 63 -0.02 3.65 1.76
C LYS A 63 0.38 2.79 0.56
N VAL A 64 1.36 3.23 -0.23
CA VAL A 64 1.90 2.46 -1.35
C VAL A 64 2.47 1.12 -0.86
N GLY A 65 3.27 1.15 0.22
CA GLY A 65 3.84 -0.05 0.83
C GLY A 65 2.79 -1.04 1.33
N ILE A 66 1.75 -0.56 2.01
CA ILE A 66 0.63 -1.38 2.50
C ILE A 66 -0.13 -2.01 1.33
N SER A 67 -0.52 -1.21 0.34
CA SER A 67 -1.29 -1.68 -0.82
C SER A 67 -0.55 -2.76 -1.61
N ASN A 68 0.78 -2.59 -1.78
CA ASN A 68 1.61 -3.60 -2.44
C ASN A 68 1.81 -4.87 -1.61
N SER A 69 1.78 -4.76 -0.28
CA SER A 69 2.00 -5.88 0.64
C SER A 69 0.72 -6.65 0.94
N GLU A 70 -0.46 -6.02 0.80
CA GLU A 70 -1.78 -6.60 1.05
C GLU A 70 -1.97 -8.01 0.45
N PRO A 71 -1.69 -8.28 -0.84
CA PRO A 71 -1.88 -9.61 -1.41
C PRO A 71 -0.96 -10.66 -0.76
N PHE A 72 0.27 -10.29 -0.40
CA PHE A 72 1.20 -11.19 0.28
C PHE A 72 0.74 -11.48 1.71
N ILE A 73 0.33 -10.44 2.45
CA ILE A 73 -0.18 -10.55 3.82
C ILE A 73 -1.42 -11.44 3.84
N ARG A 74 -2.37 -11.20 2.92
CA ARG A 74 -3.59 -12.00 2.80
C ARG A 74 -3.29 -13.46 2.52
N LYS A 75 -2.38 -13.75 1.58
CA LYS A 75 -1.92 -15.12 1.31
C LYS A 75 -1.31 -15.79 2.55
N LYS A 76 -0.53 -15.06 3.34
CA LYS A 76 0.07 -15.59 4.58
C LYS A 76 -0.95 -15.80 5.68
N ALA A 77 -1.94 -14.92 5.79
CA ALA A 77 -3.06 -15.10 6.71
C ALA A 77 -3.88 -16.35 6.36
N GLU A 78 -4.21 -16.56 5.07
CA GLU A 78 -4.91 -17.76 4.60
C GLU A 78 -4.10 -19.04 4.86
N GLN A 79 -2.78 -19.02 4.63
CA GLN A 79 -1.90 -20.15 4.93
C GLN A 79 -1.85 -20.46 6.43
N LEU A 80 -1.84 -19.43 7.27
CA LEU A 80 -1.85 -19.60 8.72
C LEU A 80 -3.18 -20.15 9.22
N GLU A 81 -4.31 -19.62 8.73
CA GLU A 81 -5.64 -20.11 9.06
C GLU A 81 -5.78 -21.59 8.69
N LYS A 82 -5.31 -21.98 7.50
CA LYS A 82 -5.28 -23.38 7.11
C LYS A 82 -4.42 -24.25 8.02
N LEU A 83 -3.23 -23.79 8.40
CA LEU A 83 -2.35 -24.55 9.30
C LEU A 83 -3.01 -24.76 10.67
N LEU A 84 -3.68 -23.73 11.20
CA LEU A 84 -4.39 -23.82 12.47
C LEU A 84 -5.58 -24.77 12.37
N ASP A 85 -6.33 -24.75 11.27
CA ASP A 85 -7.44 -25.68 11.02
C ASP A 85 -6.94 -27.12 10.87
N ASP A 86 -5.86 -27.35 10.11
CA ASP A 86 -5.27 -28.67 9.93
C ASP A 86 -4.70 -29.25 11.24
N PHE A 87 -4.24 -28.41 12.17
CA PHE A 87 -3.58 -28.86 13.42
C PHE A 87 -4.52 -28.90 14.63
N PHE A 88 -5.46 -27.97 14.70
CA PHE A 88 -6.36 -27.80 15.84
C PHE A 88 -7.84 -27.94 15.47
N GLY A 89 -8.23 -28.03 14.20
CA GLY A 89 -9.64 -28.06 13.78
C GLY A 89 -10.45 -29.20 14.39
N ASP A 90 -9.82 -30.35 14.64
CA ASP A 90 -10.44 -31.50 15.31
C ASP A 90 -10.50 -31.36 16.85
N ILE A 91 -9.71 -30.46 17.43
CA ILE A 91 -9.53 -30.31 18.90
C ILE A 91 -10.21 -29.03 19.43
N LEU A 92 -10.26 -27.97 18.62
CA LEU A 92 -10.82 -26.67 18.92
C LEU A 92 -11.63 -26.21 17.68
N PRO A 93 -12.95 -26.42 17.65
CA PRO A 93 -13.79 -25.83 16.61
C PRO A 93 -13.71 -24.30 16.74
N LEU A 94 -12.85 -23.69 15.93
CA LEU A 94 -12.72 -22.24 15.91
C LEU A 94 -14.02 -21.66 15.31
N PRO A 95 -14.64 -20.66 15.95
CA PRO A 95 -15.76 -19.96 15.34
C PRO A 95 -15.30 -19.35 14.02
N LYS A 96 -16.03 -19.67 12.94
CA LYS A 96 -15.74 -19.13 11.61
C LYS A 96 -15.76 -17.61 11.69
N LYS A 97 -14.63 -16.96 11.36
CA LYS A 97 -14.55 -15.50 11.27
C LYS A 97 -15.62 -14.99 10.32
N GLU A 98 -16.52 -14.17 10.83
CA GLU A 98 -17.27 -13.24 9.99
C GLU A 98 -16.27 -12.24 9.41
N ALA A 99 -16.28 -12.08 8.09
CA ALA A 99 -15.43 -11.10 7.42
C ALA A 99 -15.71 -9.71 8.02
N PRO A 100 -14.68 -8.87 8.27
CA PRO A 100 -14.91 -7.51 8.74
C PRO A 100 -15.85 -6.81 7.76
N ALA A 101 -16.96 -6.27 8.27
CA ALA A 101 -17.87 -5.48 7.46
C ALA A 101 -17.07 -4.37 6.76
N GLU A 102 -17.25 -4.24 5.45
CA GLU A 102 -16.77 -3.11 4.68
C GLU A 102 -17.10 -1.83 5.45
N LYS A 103 -16.08 -1.00 5.70
CA LYS A 103 -16.30 0.32 6.30
C LYS A 103 -17.33 1.07 5.45
N PRO A 104 -18.28 1.80 6.06
CA PRO A 104 -19.20 2.62 5.30
C PRO A 104 -18.42 3.58 4.41
N THR A 105 -18.66 3.52 3.11
CA THR A 105 -18.41 4.63 2.20
C THR A 105 -19.28 5.80 2.65
N ASP A 106 -18.71 6.75 3.39
CA ASP A 106 -19.30 8.08 3.54
C ASP A 106 -19.43 8.67 2.12
N THR A 107 -20.68 8.94 1.72
CA THR A 107 -21.06 9.72 0.53
C THR A 107 -21.94 10.86 1.00
#